data_AF-A0A524JAV6-F1
#
_entry.id   AF-A0A524JAV6-F1
#
_cell.length_a   1.000
_cell.length_b   1.000
_cell.length_c   1.000
_cell.angle_alpha   90.00
_cell.angle_beta   90.00
_cell.angle_gamma   90.00
#
_symmetry.space_group_name_H-M   'P 1'
#
loop_
_entity.id
_entity.type
_entity.pdbx_description
1 polymer ?
#
loop_
_entity_poly.entity_id
_entity_poly.type
_entity_poly.pdbx_seq_one_letter_code
_entity_poly.pdbx_strand_id
1 'polypeptide(L)'
;PEAIHAFHEAKLLFAPGKASNAGGVATSGLEMSQNSLRISWTREEVDERLKGIMEDIHDSCIEYGKEKDGYCNYVKGANIAGFVKVADAMLAQGVI
;
A
#
# COMPACT_ATOMS: atom_id res chain seq x y z
N PRO A 1 -14.74 -6.18 13.98
CA PRO A 1 -14.27 -4.76 14.12
C PRO A 1 -13.67 -4.45 15.49
N GLU A 2 -14.20 -5.13 16.51
CA GLU A 2 -13.87 -5.10 17.93
C GLU A 2 -12.39 -5.38 18.19
N ALA A 3 -11.81 -6.37 17.50
CA ALA A 3 -10.37 -6.67 17.61
C ALA A 3 -9.48 -5.51 17.14
N ILE A 4 -9.86 -4.84 16.06
CA ILE A 4 -9.11 -3.68 15.53
C ILE A 4 -9.18 -2.52 16.52
N HIS A 5 -10.36 -2.28 17.12
CA HIS A 5 -10.51 -1.28 18.17
C HIS A 5 -9.63 -1.59 19.38
N ALA A 6 -9.61 -2.85 19.85
CA ALA A 6 -8.76 -3.25 20.96
C ALA A 6 -7.26 -3.02 20.69
N PHE A 7 -6.78 -3.29 19.47
CA PHE A 7 -5.40 -2.97 19.08
C PHE A 7 -5.12 -1.46 19.13
N HIS A 8 -6.03 -0.63 18.64
CA HIS A 8 -5.87 0.82 18.66
C HIS A 8 -5.93 1.42 20.08
N GLU A 9 -6.86 0.95 20.91
CA GLU A 9 -6.97 1.36 22.32
C GLU A 9 -5.70 1.02 23.11
N ALA A 10 -5.12 -0.17 22.85
CA ALA A 10 -3.87 -0.60 23.45
C ALA A 10 -2.62 0.06 22.81
N LYS A 11 -2.78 0.96 21.83
CA LYS A 11 -1.69 1.58 21.03
C LYS A 11 -0.75 0.54 20.41
N LEU A 12 -1.26 -0.66 20.09
CA LEU A 12 -0.53 -1.67 19.35
C LEU A 12 -0.59 -1.34 17.85
N LEU A 13 0.52 -1.61 17.15
CA LEU A 13 0.57 -1.44 15.69
C LEU A 13 -0.21 -2.59 15.04
N PHE A 14 -1.12 -2.23 14.14
CA PHE A 14 -1.92 -3.19 13.38
C PHE A 14 -1.77 -2.91 11.89
N ALA A 15 -1.20 -3.86 11.14
CA ALA A 15 -1.03 -3.75 9.70
C ALA A 15 -2.30 -4.28 8.99
N PRO A 16 -3.03 -3.45 8.22
CA PRO A 16 -4.24 -3.89 7.53
C PRO A 16 -3.89 -4.82 6.36
N GLY A 17 -4.79 -5.75 6.06
CA GLY A 17 -4.63 -6.70 4.95
C GLY A 17 -4.31 -5.99 3.63
N LYS A 18 -5.10 -4.98 3.26
CA LYS A 18 -4.94 -4.21 2.01
C LYS A 18 -3.56 -3.60 1.76
N ALA A 19 -2.74 -3.43 2.81
CA ALA A 19 -1.34 -3.00 2.68
C ALA A 19 -0.40 -4.21 2.82
N SER A 20 -0.51 -4.96 3.92
CA SER A 20 0.40 -6.05 4.26
C SER A 20 0.41 -7.23 3.27
N ASN A 21 -0.70 -7.49 2.57
CA ASN A 21 -0.82 -8.58 1.58
C ASN A 21 -0.83 -8.09 0.12
N ALA A 22 -0.62 -6.78 -0.10
CA ALA A 22 -0.63 -6.18 -1.43
C ALA A 22 0.49 -6.71 -2.35
N GLY A 23 1.52 -7.34 -1.76
CA GLY A 23 2.63 -7.92 -2.51
C GLY A 23 2.21 -8.89 -3.61
N GLY A 24 1.15 -9.68 -3.40
CA GLY A 24 0.65 -10.59 -4.45
C GLY A 24 0.17 -9.84 -5.70
N VAL A 25 -0.61 -8.77 -5.51
CA VAL A 25 -1.10 -7.92 -6.61
C VAL A 25 0.06 -7.14 -7.25
N ALA A 26 1.01 -6.66 -6.44
CA ALA A 26 2.21 -5.99 -6.92
C ALA A 26 3.03 -6.90 -7.85
N THR A 27 3.27 -8.15 -7.45
CA THR A 27 3.98 -9.12 -8.29
C THR A 27 3.24 -9.45 -9.58
N SER A 28 1.89 -9.51 -9.57
CA SER A 28 1.11 -9.61 -10.81
C SER A 28 1.32 -8.39 -11.72
N GLY A 29 1.42 -7.18 -11.17
CA GLY A 29 1.79 -5.98 -11.93
C GLY A 29 3.19 -6.09 -12.55
N LEU A 30 4.17 -6.61 -11.81
CA LEU A 30 5.52 -6.87 -12.32
C LEU A 30 5.51 -7.92 -13.45
N GLU A 31 4.71 -8.97 -13.33
CA GLU A 31 4.49 -9.96 -14.39
C GLU A 31 3.94 -9.31 -15.67
N MET A 32 2.93 -8.44 -15.54
CA MET A 32 2.38 -7.69 -16.67
C MET A 32 3.43 -6.80 -17.35
N SER A 33 4.31 -6.15 -16.58
CA SER A 33 5.43 -5.36 -17.13
C SER A 33 6.42 -6.23 -17.91
N GLN A 34 6.82 -7.38 -17.36
CA GLN A 34 7.70 -8.34 -18.04
C GLN A 34 7.10 -8.81 -19.36
N ASN A 35 5.81 -9.17 -19.36
CA ASN A 35 5.09 -9.61 -20.56
C ASN A 35 5.03 -8.52 -21.64
N SER A 36 4.76 -7.27 -21.25
CA SER A 36 4.70 -6.13 -22.18
C SER A 36 6.06 -5.83 -22.80
N LEU A 37 7.13 -5.89 -22.00
CA LEU A 37 8.50 -5.61 -22.43
C LEU A 37 9.20 -6.81 -23.08
N ARG A 38 8.62 -8.01 -23.00
CA ARG A 38 9.20 -9.29 -23.45
C ARG A 38 10.57 -9.56 -22.82
N ILE A 39 10.71 -9.22 -21.54
CA ILE A 39 11.90 -9.49 -20.74
C ILE A 39 11.56 -10.47 -19.63
N SER A 40 12.59 -11.08 -19.04
CA SER A 40 12.47 -11.88 -17.83
C SER A 40 13.48 -11.36 -16.82
N TRP A 41 13.00 -11.01 -15.63
CA TRP A 41 13.84 -10.64 -14.50
C TRP A 41 14.24 -11.89 -13.71
N THR A 42 15.42 -11.82 -13.13
CA THR A 42 15.87 -12.76 -12.10
C THR A 42 14.98 -12.66 -10.87
N ARG A 43 15.04 -13.68 -10.00
CA ARG A 43 14.32 -13.68 -8.73
C ARG A 43 14.72 -12.48 -7.87
N GLU A 44 16.01 -12.16 -7.85
CA GLU A 44 16.60 -11.09 -7.07
C GLU A 44 16.08 -9.72 -7.53
N GLU A 45 15.98 -9.50 -8.85
CA GLU A 45 15.42 -8.26 -9.42
C GLU A 45 13.93 -8.09 -9.11
N VAL A 46 13.15 -9.18 -9.11
CA VAL A 46 11.74 -9.18 -8.73
C VAL A 46 11.59 -8.89 -7.23
N ASP A 47 12.42 -9.50 -6.39
CA ASP A 47 12.41 -9.29 -4.94
C ASP A 47 12.76 -7.85 -4.57
N GLU A 48 13.80 -7.28 -5.19
CA GLU A 48 14.19 -5.88 -4.99
C GLU A 48 13.06 -4.90 -5.37
N ARG A 49 12.40 -5.15 -6.50
CA ARG A 49 11.24 -4.34 -6.93
C ARG A 49 10.05 -4.49 -5.98
N LEU A 50 9.74 -5.72 -5.58
CA LEU A 50 8.66 -6.00 -4.64
C LEU A 50 8.94 -5.29 -3.31
N LYS A 51 10.17 -5.37 -2.81
CA LYS A 51 10.58 -4.68 -1.59
C LYS A 51 10.37 -3.17 -1.69
N GLY A 52 10.80 -2.55 -2.79
CA GLY A 52 10.56 -1.12 -3.04
C GLY A 52 9.06 -0.77 -3.05
N ILE A 53 8.23 -1.59 -3.71
CA ILE A 53 6.76 -1.38 -3.71
C ILE A 53 6.17 -1.48 -2.29
N MET A 54 6.64 -2.44 -1.48
CA MET A 54 6.16 -2.60 -0.11
C MET A 54 6.63 -1.46 0.81
N GLU A 55 7.83 -0.91 0.58
CA GLU A 55 8.33 0.31 1.25
C GLU A 55 7.45 1.52 0.88
N ASP A 56 7.15 1.73 -0.41
CA ASP A 56 6.26 2.81 -0.86
C ASP A 56 4.85 2.71 -0.24
N ILE A 57 4.30 1.49 -0.13
CA ILE A 57 3.01 1.24 0.53
C ILE A 57 3.09 1.59 2.01
N HIS A 58 4.19 1.23 2.67
CA HIS A 58 4.43 1.54 4.08
C HIS A 58 4.51 3.05 4.29
N ASP A 59 5.33 3.75 3.51
CA ASP A 59 5.52 5.19 3.59
C ASP A 59 4.22 5.96 3.38
N SER A 60 3.42 5.52 2.40
CA SER A 60 2.06 6.05 2.19
C SER A 60 1.17 5.84 3.42
N CYS A 61 1.22 4.67 4.06
CA CYS A 61 0.46 4.44 5.29
C CYS A 61 0.93 5.35 6.44
N ILE A 62 2.24 5.62 6.54
CA ILE A 62 2.78 6.55 7.54
C ILE A 62 2.32 7.97 7.25
N GLU A 63 2.46 8.45 6.02
CA GLU A 63 2.11 9.81 5.61
C GLU A 63 0.66 10.16 5.98
N TYR A 64 -0.29 9.30 5.61
CA TYR A 64 -1.72 9.54 5.84
C TYR A 64 -2.24 9.02 7.19
N GLY A 65 -1.49 8.14 7.85
CA GLY A 65 -1.89 7.45 9.07
C GLY A 65 -1.28 8.02 10.35
N LYS A 66 -0.20 8.81 10.27
CA LYS A 66 0.48 9.35 11.45
C LYS A 66 -0.35 10.44 12.13
N GLU A 67 -0.54 10.27 13.44
CA GLU A 67 -1.27 11.18 14.31
C GLU A 67 -0.33 12.16 15.00
N LYS A 68 -0.90 13.20 15.62
CA LYS A 68 -0.13 14.30 16.26
C LYS A 68 0.74 13.82 17.42
N ASP A 69 0.36 12.72 18.07
CA ASP A 69 1.09 12.09 19.17
C ASP A 69 2.20 11.13 18.69
N GLY A 70 2.37 10.99 17.37
CA GLY A 70 3.36 10.11 16.76
C GLY A 70 2.89 8.66 16.54
N TYR A 71 1.70 8.28 17.02
CA TYR A 71 1.10 6.98 16.71
C TYR A 71 0.73 6.91 15.22
N CYS A 72 0.94 5.76 14.59
CA CYS A 72 0.52 5.54 13.20
C CYS A 72 -0.67 4.59 13.13
N ASN A 73 -1.81 5.12 12.70
CA ASN A 73 -2.98 4.33 12.38
C ASN A 73 -2.89 3.85 10.92
N TYR A 74 -2.31 2.66 10.70
CA TYR A 74 -2.14 2.10 9.35
C TYR A 74 -3.47 1.79 8.65
N VAL A 75 -4.55 1.48 9.38
CA VAL A 75 -5.88 1.27 8.77
C VAL A 75 -6.34 2.55 8.11
N LYS A 76 -6.25 3.67 8.84
CA LYS A 76 -6.55 5.00 8.32
C LYS A 76 -5.62 5.37 7.17
N GLY A 77 -4.31 5.20 7.35
CA GLY A 77 -3.30 5.52 6.35
C GLY A 77 -3.54 4.80 5.02
N ALA A 78 -3.69 3.47 5.06
CA ALA A 78 -3.93 2.66 3.86
C ALA A 78 -5.23 3.01 3.14
N ASN A 79 -6.29 3.35 3.88
CA ASN A 79 -7.57 3.76 3.30
C ASN A 79 -7.47 5.11 2.59
N ILE A 80 -6.87 6.11 3.24
CA ILE A 80 -6.76 7.46 2.69
C ILE A 80 -5.81 7.44 1.49
N ALA A 81 -4.63 6.82 1.61
CA ALA A 81 -3.66 6.74 0.52
C ALA A 81 -4.26 6.11 -0.75
N GLY A 82 -4.94 4.97 -0.60
CA GLY A 82 -5.60 4.30 -1.73
C GLY A 82 -6.72 5.13 -2.33
N PHE A 83 -7.50 5.82 -1.49
CA PHE A 83 -8.60 6.68 -1.95
C PHE A 83 -8.09 7.91 -2.71
N VAL A 84 -7.14 8.66 -2.14
CA VAL A 84 -6.57 9.89 -2.73
C VAL A 84 -6.02 9.59 -4.11
N LYS A 85 -5.23 8.52 -4.26
CA LYS A 85 -4.65 8.14 -5.55
C LYS A 85 -5.71 7.90 -6.63
N VAL A 86 -6.83 7.25 -6.29
CA VAL A 86 -7.93 7.01 -7.23
C VAL A 86 -8.72 8.29 -7.49
N ALA A 87 -9.03 9.05 -6.45
CA ALA A 87 -9.77 10.30 -6.56
C ALA A 87 -9.04 11.31 -7.44
N ASP A 88 -7.73 11.48 -7.26
CA ASP A 88 -6.91 12.38 -8.08
C ASP A 88 -6.89 11.94 -9.55
N ALA A 89 -6.78 10.63 -9.81
CA ALA A 89 -6.84 10.10 -11.16
C ALA A 89 -8.22 10.32 -11.81
N MET A 90 -9.31 10.14 -11.06
CA MET A 90 -10.67 10.42 -11.53
C MET A 90 -10.86 11.92 -11.85
N LEU A 91 -10.39 12.81 -10.97
CA LEU A 91 -10.44 14.25 -11.20
C LEU A 91 -9.65 14.66 -12.45
N ALA A 92 -8.47 14.06 -12.66
CA ALA A 92 -7.64 14.32 -13.84
C ALA A 92 -8.27 13.83 -15.15
N GLN A 93 -9.06 12.75 -15.12
CA GLN A 93 -9.76 12.23 -16.30
C GLN A 93 -11.06 12.97 -16.61
N GLY A 94 -11.59 13.76 -15.68
CA GLY A 94 -12.83 14.51 -15.83
C GLY A 94 -14.08 13.62 -15.72
N VAL A 95 -15.23 14.15 -16.16
CA VAL A 95 -16.49 13.39 -16.20
C VAL A 95 -16.50 12.58 -17.49
N ILE A 96 -16.21 11.28 -17.38
CA ILE A 96 -16.21 10.29 -18.47
C ILE A 96 -17.33 9.27 -18.31
#